data_AF-A0A958XPT1-F1
#
_entry.id   AF-A0A958XPT1-F1
#
_cell.length_a   1.000
_cell.length_b   1.000
_cell.length_c   1.000
_cell.angle_alpha   90.00
_cell.angle_beta   90.00
_cell.angle_gamma   90.00
#
_symmetry.space_group_name_H-M   'P 1'
#
loop_
_entity.id
_entity.type
_entity.pdbx_description
1 polymer ?
#
loop_
_entity_poly.entity_id
_entity_poly.type
_entity_poly.pdbx_seq_one_letter_code
_entity_poly.pdbx_strand_id
1 'polypeptide(L)'
;MNDNTNTDRIEAYLLGQLSPGEARAFEQEIAQNPALATEVDKQRLELRAMELLAEAELRANFQDWKAEKSGTAESGGGAKVVPINSNRRLIFRIAAAASVLLLIGFFAQRLFTGPDQQQLASQYFDESATSVRVRGRADIPPALQPALAGMEAGNYRDALAALQAVPDSALAGKVLLLEGECYFRLKDFDGAIRQFREAVQSGEPAEREEAEYLLLLTYMASGEHTAEAAALRSRILGDVGHGYYGKVRGM
;
A
#
# COMPACT_ATOMS: atom_id res chain seq x y z
N MET A 1 26.76 -19.21 -2.92
CA MET A 1 25.51 -18.81 -2.24
C MET A 1 25.70 -17.58 -1.34
N ASN A 2 26.65 -16.67 -1.66
CA ASN A 2 26.90 -15.42 -0.91
C ASN A 2 26.86 -14.16 -1.82
N ASP A 3 26.51 -14.29 -3.09
CA ASP A 3 26.71 -13.21 -4.07
C ASP A 3 25.62 -12.12 -3.97
N ASN A 4 24.37 -12.50 -3.67
CA ASN A 4 23.26 -11.52 -3.59
C ASN A 4 23.44 -10.52 -2.44
N THR A 5 23.98 -10.94 -1.29
CA THR A 5 24.14 -10.05 -0.13
C THR A 5 25.21 -8.98 -0.32
N ASN A 6 26.22 -9.24 -1.16
CA ASN A 6 27.28 -8.27 -1.42
C ASN A 6 26.83 -7.22 -2.43
N THR A 7 26.08 -7.61 -3.47
CA THR A 7 25.50 -6.68 -4.46
C THR A 7 24.59 -5.65 -3.78
N ASP A 8 23.64 -6.10 -2.94
CA ASP A 8 22.72 -5.21 -2.23
C ASP A 8 23.47 -4.20 -1.34
N ARG A 9 24.59 -4.63 -0.73
CA ARG A 9 25.40 -3.78 0.15
C ARG A 9 26.23 -2.75 -0.64
N ILE A 10 26.72 -3.11 -1.83
CA ILE A 10 27.40 -2.18 -2.73
C ILE A 10 26.41 -1.13 -3.23
N GLU A 11 25.21 -1.53 -3.63
CA GLU A 11 24.16 -0.60 -4.06
C GLU A 11 23.77 0.37 -2.95
N ALA A 12 23.51 -0.13 -1.74
CA ALA A 12 23.21 0.70 -0.58
C ALA A 12 24.33 1.71 -0.26
N TYR A 13 25.60 1.31 -0.44
CA TYR A 13 26.74 2.21 -0.30
C TYR A 13 26.78 3.28 -1.39
N LEU A 14 26.63 2.90 -2.66
CA LEU A 14 26.68 3.83 -3.79
C LEU A 14 25.51 4.83 -3.78
N LEU A 15 24.36 4.43 -3.21
CA LEU A 15 23.17 5.27 -3.03
C LEU A 15 23.15 6.05 -1.71
N GLY A 16 24.17 5.90 -0.84
CA GLY A 16 24.27 6.62 0.43
C GLY A 16 23.25 6.21 1.49
N GLN A 17 22.76 4.96 1.43
CA GLN A 17 21.75 4.40 2.34
C GLN A 17 22.35 3.70 3.56
N LEU A 18 23.68 3.52 3.60
CA LEU A 18 24.39 2.98 4.77
C LEU A 18 24.51 4.03 5.88
N SER A 19 24.42 3.61 7.13
CA SER A 19 24.72 4.50 8.26
C SER A 19 26.21 4.91 8.25
N PRO A 20 26.59 6.03 8.89
CA PRO A 20 27.98 6.49 8.90
C PRO A 20 28.98 5.48 9.48
N GLY A 21 28.53 4.60 10.39
CA GLY A 21 29.36 3.53 10.96
C GLY A 21 29.56 2.38 9.98
N GLU A 22 28.49 1.96 9.30
CA GLU A 22 28.53 0.88 8.30
C GLU A 22 29.30 1.30 7.05
N ALA A 23 29.15 2.55 6.59
CA ALA A 23 29.91 3.09 5.46
C ALA A 23 31.42 3.04 5.72
N ARG A 24 31.88 3.45 6.91
CA ARG A 24 33.31 3.40 7.27
C ARG A 24 33.84 1.96 7.36
N ALA A 25 33.05 1.05 7.92
CA ALA A 25 33.42 -0.36 7.98
C ALA A 25 33.52 -0.96 6.56
N PHE A 26 32.60 -0.58 5.67
CA PHE A 26 32.58 -1.01 4.30
C PHE A 26 33.75 -0.45 3.48
N GLU A 27 34.09 0.83 3.66
CA GLU A 27 35.28 1.45 3.05
C GLU A 27 36.58 0.73 3.46
N GLN A 28 36.69 0.33 4.73
CA GLN A 28 37.83 -0.46 5.21
C GLN A 28 37.88 -1.85 4.55
N GLU A 29 36.73 -2.49 4.33
CA GLU A 29 36.64 -3.78 3.66
C GLU A 29 37.00 -3.68 2.17
N ILE A 30 36.56 -2.61 1.50
CA ILE A 30 36.97 -2.29 0.12
C ILE A 30 38.49 -2.12 0.04
N ALA A 31 39.11 -1.44 1.02
CA ALA A 31 40.55 -1.24 1.06
C ALA A 31 41.34 -2.54 1.30
N GLN A 32 40.75 -3.51 2.02
CA GLN A 32 41.38 -4.80 2.35
C GLN A 32 41.12 -5.89 1.30
N ASN A 33 40.08 -5.74 0.48
CA ASN A 33 39.65 -6.75 -0.49
C ASN A 33 39.62 -6.20 -1.93
N PRO A 34 40.68 -6.47 -2.73
CA PRO A 34 40.76 -6.04 -4.13
C PRO A 34 39.61 -6.56 -5.03
N ALA A 35 39.07 -7.74 -4.72
CA ALA A 35 37.95 -8.29 -5.48
C ALA A 35 36.66 -7.48 -5.24
N LEU A 36 36.41 -7.08 -3.99
CA LEU A 36 35.28 -6.22 -3.63
C LEU A 36 35.41 -4.83 -4.26
N ALA A 37 36.62 -4.25 -4.25
CA ALA A 37 36.87 -2.96 -4.90
C ALA A 37 36.53 -2.99 -6.40
N THR A 38 36.89 -4.09 -7.09
CA THR A 38 36.60 -4.26 -8.52
C THR A 38 35.10 -4.32 -8.79
N GLU A 39 34.33 -5.01 -7.95
CA GLU A 39 32.87 -5.11 -8.10
C GLU A 39 32.19 -3.76 -7.85
N VAL A 40 32.65 -3.00 -6.85
CA VAL A 40 32.16 -1.63 -6.57
C VAL A 40 32.40 -0.72 -7.77
N ASP A 41 33.60 -0.78 -8.37
CA ASP A 41 33.92 0.05 -9.53
C ASP A 41 33.12 -0.32 -10.77
N LYS A 42 32.83 -1.61 -10.98
CA LYS A 42 31.96 -2.08 -12.05
C LYS A 42 30.54 -1.51 -11.89
N GLN A 43 29.94 -1.63 -10.70
CA GLN A 43 28.60 -1.10 -10.45
C GLN A 43 28.54 0.43 -10.55
N ARG A 44 29.59 1.12 -10.09
CA ARG A 44 29.72 2.57 -10.27
C ARG A 44 29.76 2.96 -11.75
N LEU A 45 30.43 2.18 -12.60
CA LEU A 45 30.45 2.39 -14.04
C LEU A 45 29.07 2.19 -14.66
N GLU A 46 28.35 1.15 -14.24
CA GLU A 46 26.99 0.87 -14.70
C GLU A 46 26.01 2.00 -14.35
N LEU A 47 26.05 2.51 -13.10
CA LEU A 47 25.24 3.66 -12.68
C LEU A 47 25.52 4.91 -13.53
N ARG A 48 26.80 5.22 -13.78
CA ARG A 48 27.18 6.35 -14.65
C ARG A 48 26.73 6.15 -16.09
N ALA A 49 26.80 4.92 -16.60
CA ALA A 49 26.33 4.63 -17.96
C ALA A 49 24.82 4.86 -18.10
N MET A 50 24.03 4.45 -17.10
CA MET A 50 22.59 4.72 -17.08
C MET A 50 22.28 6.21 -17.03
N GLU A 51 23.01 6.99 -16.23
CA GLU A 51 22.85 8.46 -16.16
C GLU A 51 23.14 9.13 -17.51
N LEU A 52 24.23 8.74 -18.19
CA LEU A 52 24.57 9.25 -19.52
C LEU A 52 23.52 8.89 -20.59
N LEU A 53 22.96 7.68 -20.52
CA LEU A 53 21.88 7.25 -21.42
C LEU A 53 20.60 8.05 -21.18
N ALA A 54 20.23 8.28 -19.91
CA ALA A 54 19.08 9.09 -19.54
C ALA A 54 19.23 10.54 -20.00
N GLU A 55 20.43 11.13 -19.89
CA GLU A 55 20.71 12.47 -20.39
C GLU A 55 20.60 12.55 -21.92
N ALA A 56 21.15 11.55 -22.63
CA ALA A 56 21.06 11.46 -24.08
C ALA A 56 19.59 11.37 -24.56
N GLU A 57 18.77 10.58 -23.85
CA GLU A 57 17.34 10.44 -24.12
C GLU A 57 16.57 11.73 -23.83
N LEU A 58 16.84 12.40 -22.71
CA LEU A 58 16.25 13.70 -22.39
C LEU A 58 16.56 14.74 -23.49
N ARG A 59 17.80 14.75 -23.99
CA ARG A 59 18.22 15.66 -25.06
C ARG A 59 17.50 15.37 -26.38
N ALA A 60 17.31 14.10 -26.72
CA ALA A 60 16.56 13.70 -27.91
C ALA A 60 15.09 14.16 -27.82
N ASN A 61 14.43 13.87 -26.70
CA ASN A 61 13.04 14.28 -26.44
C ASN A 61 12.86 15.81 -26.52
N PHE A 62 13.83 16.56 -26.02
CA PHE A 62 13.80 18.02 -26.08
C PHE A 62 13.99 18.59 -27.49
N GLN A 63 14.74 17.90 -28.36
CA GLN A 63 14.87 18.26 -29.78
C GLN A 63 13.57 17.98 -30.55
N ASP A 64 12.94 16.84 -30.30
CA ASP A 64 11.66 16.48 -30.93
C ASP A 64 10.56 17.49 -30.55
N TRP A 65 10.50 17.88 -29.27
CA TRP A 65 9.53 18.89 -28.82
C TRP A 65 9.75 20.27 -29.45
N LYS A 66 11.00 20.67 -29.69
CA LYS A 66 11.32 21.91 -30.41
C LYS A 66 10.95 21.84 -31.89
N ALA A 67 11.13 20.69 -32.53
CA ALA A 67 10.72 20.49 -33.91
C ALA A 67 9.19 20.57 -34.06
N GLU A 68 8.44 20.02 -33.10
CA GLU A 68 6.97 20.02 -33.11
C GLU A 68 6.38 21.42 -32.88
N LYS A 69 6.97 22.24 -32.00
CA LYS A 69 6.54 23.64 -31.77
C LYS A 69 6.90 24.62 -32.89
N SER A 70 7.80 24.25 -33.80
CA SER A 70 8.21 25.13 -34.90
C SER A 70 7.34 24.94 -36.16
N GLY A 71 6.41 23.97 -36.17
CA GLY A 71 5.58 23.62 -37.32
C GLY A 71 4.16 24.19 -37.34
N THR A 72 3.76 25.02 -36.36
CA THR A 72 2.40 25.58 -36.26
C THR A 72 2.33 27.05 -36.69
N ALA A 73 2.73 27.32 -37.93
CA ALA A 73 2.36 28.54 -38.64
C ALA A 73 2.16 28.20 -40.12
N GLU A 74 0.95 27.75 -40.46
CA GLU A 74 0.22 28.06 -41.70
C GLU A 74 -1.04 27.20 -41.79
N SER A 75 -2.18 27.77 -41.39
CA SER A 75 -3.51 27.27 -41.72
C SER A 75 -3.99 28.01 -42.96
N GLY A 76 -4.14 27.29 -44.06
CA GLY A 76 -4.71 27.76 -45.32
C GLY A 76 -5.49 26.63 -45.97
N GLY A 77 -6.80 26.82 -46.10
CA GLY A 77 -7.77 25.78 -46.41
C GLY A 77 -7.64 25.11 -47.77
N GLY A 78 -8.14 23.87 -47.83
CA GLY A 78 -8.29 23.11 -49.05
C GLY A 78 -8.37 21.63 -48.73
N ALA A 79 -9.57 21.04 -48.82
CA ALA A 79 -9.81 19.62 -48.64
C ALA A 79 -8.94 18.81 -49.63
N LYS A 80 -7.80 18.32 -49.16
CA LYS A 80 -6.89 17.47 -49.93
C LYS A 80 -7.20 16.02 -49.61
N VAL A 81 -7.89 15.34 -50.53
CA VAL A 81 -8.07 13.89 -50.49
C VAL A 81 -6.69 13.24 -50.58
N VAL A 82 -6.27 12.57 -49.50
CA VAL A 82 -5.03 11.80 -49.46
C VAL A 82 -5.36 10.36 -49.83
N PRO A 83 -4.76 9.77 -50.90
CA PRO A 83 -4.96 8.37 -51.19
C PRO A 83 -4.36 7.52 -50.07
N ILE A 84 -5.14 6.60 -49.51
CA ILE A 84 -4.66 5.57 -48.60
C ILE A 84 -3.71 4.66 -49.38
N ASN A 85 -2.41 4.92 -49.27
CA ASN A 85 -1.40 3.93 -49.63
C ASN A 85 -1.24 3.00 -48.42
N SER A 86 -1.82 1.80 -48.50
CA SER A 86 -1.82 0.81 -47.43
C SER A 86 -0.44 0.19 -47.28
N ASN A 87 0.45 0.93 -46.62
CA ASN A 87 1.79 0.47 -46.30
C ASN A 87 1.69 -0.46 -45.08
N ARG A 88 1.44 -1.75 -45.32
CA ARG A 88 1.32 -2.82 -44.29
C ARG A 88 2.44 -2.79 -43.24
N ARG A 89 3.64 -2.28 -43.59
CA ARG A 89 4.78 -2.10 -42.68
C ARG A 89 4.57 -1.03 -41.61
N LEU A 90 3.73 -0.02 -41.87
CA LEU A 90 3.38 1.03 -40.91
C LEU A 90 2.41 0.48 -39.85
N ILE A 91 1.46 -0.38 -40.25
CA ILE A 91 0.53 -1.05 -39.33
C ILE A 91 1.30 -1.96 -38.36
N PHE A 92 2.33 -2.68 -38.81
CA PHE A 92 3.20 -3.47 -37.93
C PHE A 92 4.05 -2.61 -36.97
N ARG A 93 4.44 -1.39 -37.36
CA ARG A 93 5.19 -0.46 -36.47
C ARG A 93 4.28 0.21 -35.44
N ILE A 94 3.03 0.51 -35.80
CA ILE A 94 2.03 1.04 -34.86
C ILE A 94 1.58 -0.04 -33.87
N ALA A 95 1.46 -1.31 -34.32
CA ALA A 95 1.15 -2.43 -33.45
C ALA A 95 2.25 -2.70 -32.40
N ALA A 96 3.52 -2.56 -32.78
CA ALA A 96 4.65 -2.72 -31.85
C ALA A 96 4.68 -1.62 -30.76
N ALA A 97 4.44 -0.35 -31.13
CA ALA A 97 4.39 0.75 -30.16
C ALA A 97 3.18 0.65 -29.22
N ALA A 98 2.01 0.22 -29.73
CA ALA A 98 0.84 -0.05 -28.91
C ALA A 98 1.06 -1.23 -27.94
N SER A 99 1.78 -2.28 -28.35
CA SER A 99 2.15 -3.37 -27.43
C SER A 99 3.13 -2.94 -26.35
N VAL A 100 4.07 -2.02 -26.65
CA VAL A 100 4.98 -1.46 -25.65
C VAL A 100 4.24 -0.53 -24.68
N LEU A 101 3.33 0.32 -25.16
CA LEU A 101 2.47 1.14 -24.29
C LEU A 101 1.49 0.31 -23.45
N LEU A 102 0.96 -0.79 -23.98
CA LEU A 102 0.16 -1.73 -23.20
C LEU A 102 1.00 -2.48 -22.17
N LEU A 103 2.22 -2.88 -22.51
CA LEU A 103 3.14 -3.51 -21.55
C LEU A 103 3.58 -2.51 -20.49
N ILE A 104 3.94 -1.28 -20.85
CA ILE A 104 4.29 -0.21 -19.90
C ILE A 104 3.08 0.18 -19.06
N GLY A 105 1.88 0.29 -19.62
CA GLY A 105 0.66 0.55 -18.85
C GLY A 105 0.32 -0.60 -17.89
N PHE A 106 0.47 -1.85 -18.35
CA PHE A 106 0.26 -3.05 -17.54
C PHE A 106 1.32 -3.21 -16.43
N PHE A 107 2.58 -2.89 -16.73
CA PHE A 107 3.67 -2.92 -15.75
C PHE A 107 3.66 -1.71 -14.82
N ALA A 108 3.29 -0.52 -15.30
CA ALA A 108 3.11 0.68 -14.50
C ALA A 108 1.95 0.47 -13.52
N GLN A 109 0.83 -0.13 -13.96
CA GLN A 109 -0.23 -0.49 -13.02
C GLN A 109 0.30 -1.42 -11.93
N ARG A 110 1.12 -2.43 -12.28
CA ARG A 110 1.78 -3.31 -11.31
C ARG A 110 2.84 -2.64 -10.41
N LEU A 111 3.53 -1.61 -10.90
CA LEU A 111 4.53 -0.86 -10.13
C LEU A 111 3.87 0.19 -9.21
N PHE A 112 2.70 0.73 -9.58
CA PHE A 112 1.98 1.76 -8.83
C PHE A 112 0.88 1.21 -7.90
N THR A 113 0.40 -0.02 -8.09
CA THR A 113 -0.28 -0.74 -7.00
C THR A 113 0.79 -1.26 -6.05
N GLY A 114 1.02 -0.55 -4.94
CA GLY A 114 1.78 -1.07 -3.81
C GLY A 114 1.22 -2.41 -3.30
N PRO A 115 1.92 -3.10 -2.38
CA PRO A 115 1.36 -4.29 -1.73
C PRO A 115 -0.06 -3.95 -1.28
N ASP A 116 -1.03 -4.78 -1.66
CA ASP A 116 -2.45 -4.49 -1.48
C ASP A 116 -2.74 -4.27 0.00
N GLN A 117 -2.68 -3.00 0.43
CA GLN A 117 -2.80 -2.60 1.83
C GLN A 117 -4.18 -2.97 2.36
N GLN A 118 -5.18 -3.01 1.47
CA GLN A 118 -6.51 -3.53 1.77
C GLN A 118 -6.47 -5.02 2.05
N GLN A 119 -5.76 -5.79 1.23
CA GLN A 119 -5.65 -7.24 1.43
C GLN A 119 -4.86 -7.58 2.70
N LEU A 120 -3.77 -6.87 2.99
CA LEU A 120 -3.01 -7.02 4.23
C LEU A 120 -3.86 -6.64 5.45
N ALA A 121 -4.49 -5.46 5.42
CA ALA A 121 -5.38 -5.01 6.49
C ALA A 121 -6.52 -6.01 6.71
N SER A 122 -7.13 -6.57 5.66
CA SER A 122 -8.18 -7.58 5.79
C SER A 122 -7.70 -8.85 6.47
N GLN A 123 -6.47 -9.31 6.20
CA GLN A 123 -5.90 -10.50 6.85
C GLN A 123 -5.71 -10.27 8.34
N TYR A 124 -5.09 -9.15 8.72
CA TYR A 124 -4.92 -8.78 10.13
C TYR A 124 -6.27 -8.50 10.82
N PHE A 125 -7.25 -8.00 10.07
CA PHE A 125 -8.58 -7.72 10.56
C PHE A 125 -9.30 -9.02 10.89
N ASP A 126 -9.32 -10.00 9.97
CA ASP A 126 -9.95 -11.31 10.17
C ASP A 126 -9.38 -12.05 11.39
N GLU A 127 -8.06 -12.00 11.59
CA GLU A 127 -7.42 -12.62 12.74
C GLU A 127 -7.89 -11.98 14.08
N SER A 128 -8.16 -10.67 14.09
CA SER A 128 -8.56 -9.95 15.31
C SER A 128 -10.07 -9.90 15.55
N ALA A 129 -10.87 -9.72 14.50
CA ALA A 129 -12.33 -9.66 14.56
C ALA A 129 -12.94 -11.01 14.98
N THR A 130 -12.26 -12.11 14.60
CA THR A 130 -12.58 -13.45 15.10
C THR A 130 -12.44 -13.54 16.64
N SER A 131 -11.66 -12.67 17.28
CA SER A 131 -11.37 -12.73 18.71
C SER A 131 -12.57 -12.40 19.60
N VAL A 132 -13.49 -11.52 19.16
CA VAL A 132 -14.77 -11.26 19.87
C VAL A 132 -15.64 -12.54 19.90
N ARG A 133 -15.61 -13.33 18.82
CA ARG A 133 -16.37 -14.58 18.70
C ARG A 133 -15.72 -15.74 19.46
N VAL A 134 -14.39 -15.73 19.60
CA VAL A 134 -13.61 -16.83 20.16
C VAL A 134 -13.34 -16.69 21.66
N ARG A 135 -13.19 -15.47 22.20
CA ARG A 135 -12.88 -15.28 23.64
C ARG A 135 -14.02 -15.60 24.61
N GLY A 136 -15.22 -15.91 24.14
CA GLY A 136 -16.33 -16.15 25.04
C GLY A 136 -17.58 -16.73 24.41
N ARG A 137 -17.48 -17.76 23.54
CA ARG A 137 -18.68 -18.41 22.94
C ARG A 137 -19.69 -18.90 24.00
N ALA A 138 -19.25 -19.14 25.24
CA ALA A 138 -20.09 -19.50 26.38
C ALA A 138 -20.74 -18.28 27.10
N ASP A 139 -20.19 -17.07 26.95
CA ASP A 139 -20.58 -15.85 27.68
C ASP A 139 -21.15 -14.77 26.76
N ILE A 140 -21.51 -15.11 25.51
CA ILE A 140 -22.10 -14.14 24.57
C ILE A 140 -23.50 -13.75 25.07
N PRO A 141 -23.74 -12.46 25.35
CA PRO A 141 -25.07 -11.98 25.73
C PRO A 141 -26.12 -12.40 24.68
N PRO A 142 -27.28 -12.97 25.10
CA PRO A 142 -28.33 -13.39 24.18
C PRO A 142 -28.77 -12.29 23.20
N ALA A 143 -28.71 -11.03 23.63
CA ALA A 143 -29.03 -9.87 22.81
C ALA A 143 -28.14 -9.71 21.57
N LEU A 144 -26.90 -10.21 21.59
CA LEU A 144 -25.96 -10.12 20.47
C LEU A 144 -26.04 -11.33 19.52
N GLN A 145 -26.71 -12.41 19.91
CA GLN A 145 -26.75 -13.65 19.11
C GLN A 145 -27.35 -13.45 17.70
N PRO A 146 -28.45 -12.70 17.49
CA PRO A 146 -29.00 -12.49 16.16
C PRO A 146 -28.01 -11.77 15.23
N ALA A 147 -27.31 -10.75 15.75
CA ALA A 147 -26.31 -10.02 15.01
C ALA A 147 -25.14 -10.92 14.61
N LEU A 148 -24.59 -11.68 15.57
CA LEU A 148 -23.46 -12.58 15.33
C LEU A 148 -23.81 -13.69 14.33
N ALA A 149 -25.01 -14.25 14.41
CA ALA A 149 -25.49 -15.21 13.41
C ALA A 149 -25.56 -14.59 12.00
N GLY A 150 -26.02 -13.34 11.90
CA GLY A 150 -26.00 -12.57 10.65
C GLY A 150 -24.58 -12.37 10.12
N MET A 151 -23.62 -12.03 10.99
CA MET A 151 -22.21 -11.85 10.63
C MET A 151 -21.54 -13.16 10.21
N GLU A 152 -21.86 -14.28 10.84
CA GLU A 152 -21.38 -15.62 10.44
C GLU A 152 -21.93 -16.04 9.07
N ALA A 153 -23.18 -15.68 8.78
CA ALA A 153 -23.80 -15.90 7.47
C ALA A 153 -23.32 -14.91 6.39
N GLY A 154 -22.53 -13.89 6.74
CA GLY A 154 -22.12 -12.81 5.83
C GLY A 154 -23.20 -11.76 5.55
N ASN A 155 -24.33 -11.82 6.25
CA ASN A 155 -25.45 -10.88 6.15
C ASN A 155 -25.20 -9.66 7.04
N TYR A 156 -24.15 -8.88 6.74
CA TYR A 156 -23.71 -7.77 7.59
C TYR A 156 -24.74 -6.63 7.72
N ARG A 157 -25.62 -6.45 6.73
CA ARG A 157 -26.71 -5.46 6.80
C ARG A 157 -27.78 -5.83 7.82
N ASP A 158 -28.18 -7.10 7.85
CA ASP A 158 -29.15 -7.61 8.82
C ASP A 158 -28.54 -7.65 10.22
N ALA A 159 -27.24 -7.96 10.31
CA ALA A 159 -26.49 -7.88 11.55
C ALA A 159 -26.45 -6.46 12.13
N LEU A 160 -26.19 -5.43 11.31
CA LEU A 160 -26.26 -4.03 11.73
C LEU A 160 -27.64 -3.66 12.28
N ALA A 161 -28.72 -4.07 11.60
CA ALA A 161 -30.08 -3.81 12.08
C ALA A 161 -30.35 -4.49 13.43
N ALA A 162 -29.84 -5.70 13.64
CA ALA A 162 -29.94 -6.41 14.90
C ALA A 162 -29.12 -5.76 16.03
N LEU A 163 -27.93 -5.22 15.72
CA LEU A 163 -27.08 -4.49 16.68
C LEU A 163 -27.73 -3.19 17.15
N GLN A 164 -28.32 -2.43 16.23
CA GLN A 164 -29.02 -1.18 16.54
C GLN A 164 -30.27 -1.38 17.42
N ALA A 165 -30.83 -2.59 17.42
CA ALA A 165 -31.97 -2.96 18.24
C ALA A 165 -31.59 -3.38 19.67
N VAL A 166 -30.29 -3.45 20.02
CA VAL A 166 -29.82 -3.82 21.36
C VAL A 166 -30.00 -2.63 22.31
N PRO A 167 -30.90 -2.73 23.33
CA PRO A 167 -31.21 -1.59 24.19
C PRO A 167 -30.25 -1.44 25.38
N ASP A 168 -29.35 -2.41 25.59
CA ASP A 168 -28.50 -2.50 26.77
C ASP A 168 -27.26 -1.62 26.64
N SER A 169 -27.23 -0.52 27.40
CA SER A 169 -26.10 0.40 27.45
C SER A 169 -24.82 -0.25 27.97
N ALA A 170 -24.90 -1.31 28.78
CA ALA A 170 -23.72 -2.04 29.24
C ALA A 170 -23.01 -2.79 28.10
N LEU A 171 -23.72 -3.05 26.99
CA LEU A 171 -23.17 -3.67 25.79
C LEU A 171 -22.70 -2.66 24.75
N ALA A 172 -22.84 -1.36 24.99
CA ALA A 172 -22.59 -0.31 24.00
C ALA A 172 -21.19 -0.43 23.37
N GLY A 173 -20.13 -0.62 24.16
CA GLY A 173 -18.77 -0.82 23.63
C GLY A 173 -18.65 -2.02 22.69
N LYS A 174 -19.28 -3.15 23.03
CA LYS A 174 -19.27 -4.36 22.19
C LYS A 174 -20.10 -4.18 20.92
N VAL A 175 -21.24 -3.50 21.03
CA VAL A 175 -22.10 -3.14 19.88
C VAL A 175 -21.30 -2.29 18.89
N LEU A 176 -20.60 -1.25 19.37
CA LEU A 176 -19.78 -0.38 18.51
C LEU A 176 -18.67 -1.16 17.78
N LEU A 177 -17.99 -2.08 18.47
CA LEU A 177 -16.98 -2.95 17.85
C LEU A 177 -17.57 -3.83 16.74
N LEU A 178 -18.72 -4.45 16.99
CA LEU A 178 -19.40 -5.33 16.02
C LEU A 178 -19.99 -4.55 14.85
N GLU A 179 -20.53 -3.34 15.09
CA GLU A 179 -21.00 -2.46 14.02
C GLU A 179 -19.84 -2.03 13.15
N GLY A 180 -18.71 -1.62 13.75
CA GLY A 180 -17.50 -1.28 13.03
C GLY A 180 -17.00 -2.41 12.14
N GLU A 181 -17.02 -3.66 12.65
CA GLU A 181 -16.71 -4.85 11.85
C GLU A 181 -17.68 -5.05 10.68
N CYS A 182 -18.99 -4.91 10.91
CA CYS A 182 -19.98 -5.02 9.84
C CYS A 182 -19.74 -3.96 8.74
N TYR A 183 -19.49 -2.71 9.12
CA TYR A 183 -19.17 -1.63 8.17
C TYR A 183 -17.87 -1.92 7.39
N PHE A 184 -16.82 -2.39 8.07
CA PHE A 184 -15.57 -2.77 7.42
C PHE A 184 -15.79 -3.85 6.37
N ARG A 185 -16.58 -4.88 6.71
CA ARG A 185 -16.93 -5.99 5.80
C ARG A 185 -17.79 -5.56 4.61
N LEU A 186 -18.60 -4.53 4.81
CA LEU A 186 -19.36 -3.87 3.74
C LEU A 186 -18.50 -2.90 2.90
N LYS A 187 -17.20 -2.76 3.22
CA LYS A 187 -16.27 -1.78 2.65
C LYS A 187 -16.68 -0.32 2.88
N ASP A 188 -17.55 -0.10 3.84
CA ASP A 188 -17.91 1.23 4.33
C ASP A 188 -16.90 1.63 5.41
N PHE A 189 -15.71 2.04 4.97
CA PHE A 189 -14.62 2.37 5.89
C PHE A 189 -14.94 3.61 6.73
N ASP A 190 -15.68 4.57 6.19
CA ASP A 190 -16.12 5.76 6.94
C ASP A 190 -17.06 5.38 8.10
N GLY A 191 -18.02 4.49 7.84
CA GLY A 191 -18.88 3.92 8.87
C GLY A 191 -18.07 3.19 9.94
N ALA A 192 -17.13 2.34 9.52
CA ALA A 192 -16.28 1.57 10.44
C ALA A 192 -15.41 2.48 11.32
N ILE A 193 -14.76 3.48 10.73
CA ILE A 193 -13.93 4.47 11.42
C ILE A 193 -14.75 5.20 12.49
N ARG A 194 -15.98 5.61 12.16
CA ARG A 194 -16.85 6.30 13.11
C ARG A 194 -17.15 5.44 14.33
N GLN A 195 -17.52 4.18 14.11
CA GLN A 195 -17.86 3.27 15.20
C GLN A 195 -16.64 2.92 16.06
N PHE A 196 -15.49 2.64 15.45
CA PHE A 196 -14.28 2.37 16.21
C PHE A 196 -13.78 3.58 16.99
N ARG A 197 -13.85 4.80 16.43
CA ARG A 197 -13.51 6.03 17.19
C ARG A 197 -14.41 6.24 18.40
N GLU A 198 -15.68 5.92 18.28
CA GLU A 198 -16.61 6.00 19.40
C GLU A 198 -16.24 4.95 20.46
N ALA A 199 -15.98 3.70 20.04
CA ALA A 199 -15.54 2.64 20.96
C ALA A 199 -14.24 2.98 21.70
N VAL A 200 -13.28 3.64 21.05
CA VAL A 200 -12.05 4.14 21.70
C VAL A 200 -12.35 5.18 22.79
N GLN A 201 -13.39 6.00 22.61
CA GLN A 201 -13.73 7.08 23.54
C GLN A 201 -14.60 6.61 24.71
N SER A 202 -15.60 5.76 24.44
CA SER A 202 -16.65 5.41 25.40
C SER A 202 -16.60 3.96 25.88
N GLY A 203 -15.78 3.09 25.28
CA GLY A 203 -15.65 1.69 25.67
C GLY A 203 -14.96 1.49 27.02
N GLU A 204 -14.99 0.26 27.53
CA GLU A 204 -14.16 -0.21 28.64
C GLU A 204 -12.70 -0.40 28.19
N PRO A 205 -11.70 -0.45 29.09
CA PRO A 205 -10.29 -0.47 28.70
C PRO A 205 -9.91 -1.53 27.65
N ALA A 206 -10.41 -2.76 27.80
CA ALA A 206 -10.13 -3.84 26.85
C ALA A 206 -10.74 -3.58 25.47
N GLU A 207 -11.99 -3.09 25.44
CA GLU A 207 -12.70 -2.70 24.22
C GLU A 207 -12.01 -1.52 23.53
N ARG A 208 -11.45 -0.57 24.29
CA ARG A 208 -10.70 0.57 23.72
C ARG A 208 -9.45 0.11 23.00
N GLU A 209 -8.65 -0.74 23.61
CA GLU A 209 -7.42 -1.26 23.00
C GLU A 209 -7.72 -2.07 21.73
N GLU A 210 -8.80 -2.85 21.74
CA GLU A 210 -9.29 -3.57 20.55
C GLU A 210 -9.78 -2.60 19.48
N ALA A 211 -10.54 -1.57 19.85
CA ALA A 211 -11.01 -0.54 18.94
C ALA A 211 -9.86 0.25 18.31
N GLU A 212 -8.82 0.59 19.07
CA GLU A 212 -7.62 1.28 18.55
C GLU A 212 -6.91 0.43 17.49
N TYR A 213 -6.78 -0.87 17.74
CA TYR A 213 -6.19 -1.78 16.77
C TYR A 213 -7.05 -1.93 15.50
N LEU A 214 -8.36 -2.15 15.65
CA LEU A 214 -9.28 -2.27 14.51
C LEU A 214 -9.39 -0.96 13.71
N LEU A 215 -9.32 0.19 14.39
CA LEU A 215 -9.28 1.50 13.76
C LEU A 215 -8.00 1.69 12.93
N LEU A 216 -6.84 1.27 13.46
CA LEU A 216 -5.58 1.28 12.73
C LEU A 216 -5.69 0.47 11.43
N LEU A 217 -6.21 -0.75 11.52
CA LEU A 217 -6.42 -1.60 10.34
C LEU A 217 -7.41 -1.00 9.35
N THR A 218 -8.46 -0.36 9.85
CA THR A 218 -9.45 0.33 9.00
C THR A 218 -8.84 1.52 8.27
N TYR A 219 -7.99 2.31 8.94
CA TYR A 219 -7.26 3.39 8.27
C TYR A 219 -6.33 2.86 7.18
N MET A 220 -5.61 1.77 7.44
CA MET A 220 -4.76 1.12 6.45
C MET A 220 -5.57 0.57 5.26
N ALA A 221 -6.74 -0.01 5.51
CA ALA A 221 -7.62 -0.49 4.45
C ALA A 221 -8.23 0.66 3.62
N SER A 222 -8.58 1.78 4.25
CA SER A 222 -9.14 2.94 3.53
C SER A 222 -8.12 3.58 2.58
N GLY A 223 -6.83 3.60 2.96
CA GLY A 223 -5.77 4.30 2.21
C GLY A 223 -5.81 5.83 2.32
N GLU A 224 -6.88 6.40 2.90
CA GLU A 224 -7.09 7.86 2.98
C GLU A 224 -6.50 8.46 4.28
N HIS A 225 -6.46 7.69 5.36
CA HIS A 225 -6.08 8.15 6.70
C HIS A 225 -4.66 7.74 7.10
N THR A 226 -3.69 7.94 6.21
CA THR A 226 -2.31 7.47 6.40
C THR A 226 -1.59 8.14 7.58
N ALA A 227 -1.84 9.44 7.81
CA ALA A 227 -1.25 10.18 8.93
C ALA A 227 -1.82 9.71 10.27
N GLU A 228 -3.14 9.51 10.34
CA GLU A 228 -3.83 9.00 11.52
C GLU A 228 -3.43 7.55 11.82
N ALA A 229 -3.29 6.72 10.79
CA ALA A 229 -2.74 5.37 10.92
C ALA A 229 -1.33 5.38 11.53
N ALA A 230 -0.43 6.23 11.01
CA ALA A 230 0.94 6.33 11.52
C ALA A 230 0.97 6.80 12.99
N ALA A 231 0.16 7.81 13.32
CA ALA A 231 0.06 8.32 14.69
C ALA A 231 -0.51 7.27 15.66
N LEU A 232 -1.56 6.55 15.26
CA LEU A 232 -2.18 5.51 16.07
C LEU A 232 -1.24 4.30 16.26
N ARG A 233 -0.55 3.89 15.20
CA ARG A 233 0.50 2.85 15.27
C ARG A 233 1.60 3.24 16.24
N SER A 234 2.10 4.48 16.16
CA SER A 234 3.13 4.96 17.09
C SER A 234 2.66 4.97 18.54
N ARG A 235 1.38 5.25 18.79
CA ARG A 235 0.81 5.23 20.15
C ARG A 235 0.77 3.82 20.70
N ILE A 236 0.24 2.86 19.94
CA ILE A 236 0.17 1.44 20.34
C ILE A 236 1.58 0.88 20.59
N LEU A 237 2.58 1.24 19.75
CA LEU A 237 3.96 0.82 19.94
C LEU A 237 4.69 1.54 21.08
N GLY A 238 4.21 2.71 21.49
CA GLY A 238 4.71 3.45 22.65
C GLY A 238 4.25 2.87 23.98
N ASP A 239 3.14 2.11 23.97
CA ASP A 239 2.60 1.45 25.15
C ASP A 239 2.87 -0.07 25.09
N VAL A 240 3.91 -0.50 25.79
CA VAL A 240 4.28 -1.93 25.88
C VAL A 240 3.21 -2.76 26.60
N GLY A 241 2.34 -2.14 27.40
CA GLY A 241 1.23 -2.80 28.09
C GLY A 241 0.00 -3.02 27.22
N HIS A 242 -0.08 -2.36 26.06
CA HIS A 242 -1.24 -2.44 25.17
C HIS A 242 -1.44 -3.88 24.65
N GLY A 243 -2.67 -4.40 24.74
CA GLY A 243 -2.99 -5.79 24.41
C GLY A 243 -2.66 -6.19 22.96
N TYR A 244 -2.56 -5.22 22.06
CA TYR A 244 -2.23 -5.41 20.65
C TYR A 244 -0.80 -4.98 20.26
N TYR A 245 0.06 -4.59 21.22
CA TYR A 245 1.45 -4.17 20.96
C TYR A 245 2.21 -5.17 20.08
N GLY A 246 2.18 -6.46 20.43
CA GLY A 246 2.90 -7.51 19.71
C GLY A 246 2.42 -7.69 18.26
N LYS A 247 1.12 -7.51 18.01
CA LYS A 247 0.54 -7.59 16.67
C LYS A 247 0.98 -6.43 15.81
N VAL A 248 0.87 -5.21 16.34
CA VAL A 248 1.25 -3.97 15.61
C VAL A 248 2.76 -3.93 15.33
N ARG A 249 3.59 -4.47 16.24
CA ARG A 249 5.03 -4.57 16.04
C ARG A 249 5.42 -5.55 14.92
N GLY A 250 4.59 -6.58 14.70
CA GLY A 250 4.82 -7.60 13.66
C GLY A 250 4.29 -7.23 12.28
N MET A 251 3.60 -6.09 12.14
CA MET A 251 3.15 -5.51 10.87
C MET A 251 4.22 -4.60 10.28
#